data_AF-A0A601NYD8-F1
#
_entry.id   AF-A0A601NYD8-F1
#
_cell.length_a   1.000
_cell.length_b   1.000
_cell.length_c   1.000
_cell.angle_alpha   90.00
_cell.angle_beta   90.00
_cell.angle_gamma   90.00
#
_symmetry.space_group_name_H-M   'P 1'
#
loop_
_entity.id
_entity.type
_entity.pdbx_description
1 polymer ?
#
loop_
_entity_poly.entity_id
_entity_poly.type
_entity_poly.pdbx_seq_one_letter_code
_entity_poly.pdbx_strand_id
1 'polypeptide(L)'
;LSVSLLTLVILLLLASPVLDVWRISVNSHMARYHSGKITADQISLYMLDHSGKPGQEALKSLRDDEAFTQNRKRNRELMTFLQRNKVSPTADDLARVVMIAPGSQKPDAAFWAFVKEQSYSDDSCLEPDACVLVSQDLNGDGQPEQVLYNFIVAESQVYGLKEGKWTQKAFARLPDGFSKTQLLHAIAGHQLDSAPKAWRDIIVDGQRLDVDYYNE
;
A
#
# COMPACT_ATOMS: atom_id res chain seq x y z
N LEU A 1 33.79 -37.58 36.38
CA LEU A 1 34.38 -37.22 35.06
C LEU A 1 33.39 -37.41 33.91
N SER A 2 32.78 -38.58 33.73
CA SER A 2 31.87 -38.85 32.58
C SER A 2 30.63 -37.95 32.53
N VAL A 3 30.00 -37.69 33.69
CA VAL A 3 28.84 -36.79 33.79
C VAL A 3 29.22 -35.36 33.42
N SER A 4 30.37 -34.88 33.90
CA SER A 4 30.87 -33.52 33.63
C SER A 4 31.26 -33.32 32.16
N LEU A 5 31.77 -34.36 31.50
CA LEU A 5 32.08 -34.32 30.07
C LEU A 5 30.80 -34.33 29.22
N LEU A 6 29.80 -35.13 29.62
CA LEU A 6 28.49 -35.17 28.96
C LEU A 6 27.77 -33.82 29.07
N THR A 7 27.77 -33.20 30.25
CA THR A 7 27.15 -31.87 30.43
C THR A 7 27.85 -30.79 29.61
N LEU A 8 29.19 -30.86 29.49
CA LEU A 8 29.94 -29.93 28.64
C LEU A 8 29.60 -30.11 27.15
N VAL A 9 29.49 -31.35 26.67
CA VAL A 9 29.08 -31.64 25.29
C VAL A 9 27.66 -31.14 25.00
N ILE A 10 26.71 -31.34 25.91
CA ILE A 10 25.34 -30.83 25.76
C ILE A 10 25.33 -29.30 25.74
N LEU A 11 26.07 -28.64 26.63
CA LEU A 11 26.19 -27.18 26.65
C LEU A 11 26.81 -26.64 25.35
N LEU A 12 27.84 -27.30 24.82
CA LEU A 12 28.43 -26.94 23.54
C LEU A 12 27.43 -27.12 22.39
N LEU A 13 26.62 -28.18 22.39
CA LEU A 13 25.60 -28.40 21.38
C LEU A 13 24.49 -27.34 21.44
N LEU A 14 24.03 -26.97 22.64
CA LEU A 14 23.03 -25.92 22.87
C LEU A 14 23.56 -24.53 22.51
N ALA A 15 24.86 -24.29 22.67
CA ALA A 15 25.53 -23.07 22.26
C ALA A 15 25.95 -23.08 20.77
N SER A 16 25.73 -24.19 20.06
CA SER A 16 26.10 -24.34 18.65
C SER A 16 24.89 -24.22 17.73
N PRO A 17 25.10 -23.89 16.43
CA PRO A 17 24.04 -23.87 15.42
C PRO A 17 23.39 -25.24 15.14
N VAL A 18 23.85 -26.32 15.78
CA VAL A 18 23.36 -27.69 15.57
C VAL A 18 22.02 -27.91 16.27
N LEU A 19 21.83 -27.37 17.48
CA LEU A 19 20.57 -27.42 18.22
C LEU A 19 19.77 -26.11 18.13
N ASP A 20 19.86 -25.42 17.00
CA ASP A 20 19.02 -24.24 16.74
C ASP A 20 17.55 -24.69 16.56
N VAL A 21 16.76 -24.54 17.63
CA VAL A 21 15.34 -24.91 17.68
C VAL A 21 14.54 -24.20 16.59
N TRP A 22 14.88 -22.95 16.27
CA TRP A 22 14.21 -22.17 15.23
C TRP A 22 14.50 -22.74 13.86
N ARG A 23 15.76 -23.09 13.58
CA ARG A 23 16.15 -23.75 12.33
C ARG A 23 15.45 -25.10 12.15
N ILE A 24 15.36 -25.91 13.19
CA ILE A 24 14.67 -27.21 13.15
C ILE A 24 13.18 -27.02 12.88
N SER A 25 12.54 -26.08 13.59
CA SER A 25 11.12 -25.75 13.44
C SER A 25 10.81 -25.29 12.01
N VAL A 26 11.56 -24.31 11.50
CA VAL A 26 11.40 -23.77 10.16
C VAL A 26 11.62 -24.85 9.10
N ASN A 27 12.69 -25.63 9.20
CA ASN A 27 12.98 -26.69 8.24
C ASN A 27 11.88 -27.76 8.20
N SER A 28 11.40 -28.19 9.37
CA SER A 28 10.30 -29.16 9.46
C SER A 28 9.01 -28.60 8.83
N HIS A 29 8.70 -27.34 9.14
CA HIS A 29 7.52 -26.66 8.61
C HIS A 29 7.57 -26.49 7.09
N MET A 30 8.70 -26.03 6.56
CA MET A 30 8.92 -25.87 5.11
C MET A 30 8.99 -27.21 4.38
N ALA A 31 9.59 -28.25 4.98
CA ALA A 31 9.61 -29.60 4.40
C ALA A 31 8.21 -30.19 4.28
N ARG A 32 7.31 -29.93 5.24
CA ARG A 32 5.91 -30.32 5.14
C ARG A 32 5.19 -29.60 4.01
N TYR A 33 5.51 -28.32 3.78
CA TYR A 33 4.97 -27.58 2.66
C TYR A 33 5.44 -28.15 1.31
N HIS A 34 6.76 -28.29 1.12
CA HIS A 34 7.32 -28.82 -0.13
C HIS A 34 6.96 -30.29 -0.40
N SER A 35 6.67 -31.08 0.63
CA SER A 35 6.14 -32.44 0.47
C SER A 35 4.63 -32.52 0.24
N GLY A 36 3.94 -31.37 0.17
CA GLY A 36 2.48 -31.29 -0.04
C GLY A 36 1.65 -31.68 1.19
N LYS A 37 2.28 -31.92 2.36
CA LYS A 37 1.57 -32.25 3.60
C LYS A 37 0.84 -31.06 4.20
N ILE A 38 1.24 -29.84 3.83
CA ILE A 38 0.51 -28.60 4.12
C ILE A 38 0.45 -27.74 2.86
N THR A 39 -0.60 -26.93 2.74
CA THR A 39 -0.79 -25.99 1.61
C THR A 39 -0.22 -24.61 1.92
N ALA A 40 -0.19 -23.71 0.92
CA ALA A 40 0.27 -22.33 1.08
C ALA A 40 -0.51 -21.55 2.17
N ASP A 41 -1.81 -21.81 2.33
CA ASP A 41 -2.65 -21.17 3.36
C ASP A 41 -2.33 -21.67 4.77
N GLN A 42 -1.73 -22.87 4.89
CA GLN A 42 -1.34 -23.47 6.16
C GLN A 42 0.08 -23.08 6.60
N ILE A 43 0.82 -22.35 5.76
CA ILE A 43 2.12 -21.81 6.16
C ILE A 43 1.91 -20.62 7.12
N SER A 44 2.42 -20.73 8.35
CA SER A 44 2.43 -19.62 9.28
C SER A 44 3.57 -18.62 8.96
N LEU A 45 3.26 -17.57 8.20
CA LEU A 45 4.20 -16.48 7.92
C LEU A 45 4.65 -15.77 9.21
N TYR A 46 3.77 -15.66 10.19
CA TYR A 46 4.10 -15.11 11.51
C TYR A 46 5.19 -15.93 12.21
N MET A 47 5.08 -17.27 12.21
CA MET A 47 6.09 -18.12 12.82
C MET A 47 7.44 -17.96 12.11
N LEU A 48 7.44 -17.92 10.77
CA LEU A 48 8.67 -17.69 10.01
C LEU A 48 9.28 -16.32 10.34
N ASP A 49 8.48 -15.26 10.41
CA ASP A 49 8.97 -13.90 10.73
C ASP A 49 9.66 -13.83 12.11
N HIS A 50 9.15 -14.58 13.09
CA HIS A 50 9.68 -14.60 14.47
C HIS A 50 10.75 -15.67 14.72
N SER A 51 11.13 -16.45 13.70
CA SER A 51 12.14 -17.51 13.81
C SER A 51 13.56 -17.05 13.47
N GLY A 52 13.84 -15.75 13.54
CA GLY A 52 15.15 -15.17 13.26
C GLY A 52 15.65 -15.44 11.84
N LYS A 53 16.96 -15.63 11.67
CA LYS A 53 17.61 -15.79 10.35
C LYS A 53 17.03 -16.97 9.53
N PRO A 54 16.87 -18.19 10.07
CA PRO A 54 16.26 -19.30 9.31
C PRO A 54 14.86 -18.97 8.80
N GLY A 55 14.05 -18.30 9.60
CA GLY A 55 12.71 -17.89 9.22
C GLY A 55 12.67 -16.82 8.13
N GLN A 56 13.56 -15.82 8.20
CA GLN A 56 13.71 -14.80 7.16
C GLN A 56 14.20 -15.38 5.82
N GLU A 57 15.07 -16.39 5.86
CA GLU A 57 15.48 -17.14 4.65
C GLU A 57 14.30 -17.90 4.05
N ALA A 58 13.45 -18.53 4.87
CA ALA A 58 12.23 -19.21 4.41
C ALA A 58 11.19 -18.23 3.84
N LEU A 59 10.99 -17.04 4.44
CA LEU A 59 10.13 -16.02 3.85
C LEU A 59 10.63 -15.60 2.45
N LYS A 60 11.94 -15.42 2.28
CA LYS A 60 12.53 -15.08 0.99
C LYS A 60 12.37 -16.21 -0.02
N SER A 61 12.50 -17.47 0.39
CA SER A 61 12.29 -18.60 -0.53
C SER A 61 10.85 -18.70 -1.00
N LEU A 62 9.86 -18.37 -0.16
CA LEU A 62 8.44 -18.37 -0.55
C LEU A 62 8.11 -17.28 -1.58
N ARG A 63 8.87 -16.17 -1.61
CA ARG A 63 8.72 -15.11 -2.60
C ARG A 63 9.01 -15.61 -4.01
N ASP A 64 9.95 -16.55 -4.11
CA ASP A 64 10.44 -17.09 -5.37
C ASP A 64 9.75 -18.44 -5.69
N ASP A 65 8.74 -18.85 -4.91
CA ASP A 65 7.95 -20.08 -5.09
C ASP A 65 6.65 -19.77 -5.86
N GLU A 66 6.55 -20.28 -7.09
CA GLU A 66 5.37 -20.07 -7.95
C GLU A 66 4.07 -20.62 -7.34
N ALA A 67 4.13 -21.79 -6.70
CA ALA A 67 2.93 -22.41 -6.12
C ALA A 67 2.42 -21.59 -4.91
N PHE A 68 3.33 -20.95 -4.16
CA PHE A 68 2.95 -20.02 -3.10
C PHE A 68 2.39 -18.71 -3.66
N THR A 69 3.09 -18.11 -4.63
CA THR A 69 2.78 -16.75 -5.13
C THR A 69 1.57 -16.67 -6.06
N GLN A 70 1.14 -17.79 -6.66
CA GLN A 70 -0.12 -17.88 -7.42
C GLN A 70 -1.35 -17.49 -6.56
N ASN A 71 -1.31 -17.73 -5.25
CA ASN A 71 -2.35 -17.26 -4.35
C ASN A 71 -2.14 -15.77 -4.04
N ARG A 72 -2.89 -14.90 -4.73
CA ARG A 72 -2.78 -13.44 -4.61
C ARG A 72 -2.89 -12.93 -3.17
N LYS A 73 -3.77 -13.52 -2.36
CA LYS A 73 -3.95 -13.12 -0.95
C LYS A 73 -2.69 -13.43 -0.15
N ARG A 74 -2.18 -14.67 -0.28
CA ARG A 74 -0.98 -15.13 0.45
C ARG A 74 0.28 -14.40 0.01
N ASN A 75 0.41 -14.10 -1.28
CA ASN A 75 1.51 -13.31 -1.80
C ASN A 75 1.53 -11.90 -1.18
N ARG A 76 0.37 -11.23 -1.08
CA ARG A 76 0.28 -9.91 -0.43
C ARG A 76 0.71 -9.97 1.04
N GLU A 77 0.23 -10.96 1.79
CA GLU A 77 0.61 -11.14 3.19
C GLU A 77 2.12 -11.38 3.34
N LEU A 78 2.72 -12.23 2.50
CA LEU A 78 4.16 -12.47 2.49
C LEU A 78 4.97 -11.20 2.25
N MET A 79 4.55 -10.36 1.30
CA MET A 79 5.23 -9.10 1.00
C MET A 79 5.23 -8.16 2.21
N THR A 80 4.15 -8.12 3.00
CA THR A 80 4.10 -7.34 4.25
C THR A 80 5.17 -7.78 5.26
N PHE A 81 5.38 -9.09 5.43
CA PHE A 81 6.43 -9.61 6.31
C PHE A 81 7.84 -9.31 5.77
N LEU A 82 8.06 -9.44 4.46
CA LEU A 82 9.35 -9.14 3.83
C LEU A 82 9.71 -7.64 3.85
N GLN A 83 8.72 -6.76 3.93
CA GLN A 83 8.90 -5.31 3.94
C GLN A 83 9.02 -4.71 5.35
N ARG A 84 8.75 -5.48 6.42
CA ARG A 84 8.70 -5.00 7.81
C ARG A 84 9.99 -4.34 8.33
N ASN A 85 11.14 -4.67 7.73
CA ASN A 85 12.45 -4.10 8.05
C ASN A 85 12.96 -3.09 7.01
N LYS A 86 12.16 -2.76 5.99
CA LYS A 86 12.46 -1.62 5.11
C LYS A 86 12.04 -0.34 5.84
N VAL A 87 12.85 0.71 5.68
CA VAL A 87 12.44 2.06 6.09
C VAL A 87 11.10 2.35 5.42
N SER A 88 10.08 2.61 6.23
CA SER A 88 8.76 2.96 5.70
C SER A 88 8.91 4.26 4.90
N PRO A 89 8.38 4.34 3.68
CA PRO A 89 8.42 5.54 2.88
C PRO A 89 7.85 6.75 3.64
N THR A 90 8.48 7.90 3.46
CA THR A 90 8.12 9.16 4.10
C THR A 90 7.18 9.99 3.23
N ALA A 91 6.54 11.01 3.82
CA ALA A 91 5.81 12.02 3.07
C ALA A 91 6.70 12.70 2.01
N ASP A 92 7.99 12.87 2.31
CA ASP A 92 8.96 13.44 1.37
C ASP A 92 9.27 12.50 0.20
N ASP A 93 9.16 11.18 0.38
CA ASP A 93 9.27 10.22 -0.73
C ASP A 93 8.10 10.39 -1.70
N LEU A 94 6.87 10.52 -1.20
CA LEU A 94 5.71 10.81 -2.04
C LEU A 94 5.89 12.14 -2.79
N ALA A 95 6.30 13.20 -2.08
CA ALA A 95 6.53 14.52 -2.67
C ALA A 95 7.59 14.52 -3.79
N ARG A 96 8.53 13.57 -3.77
CA ARG A 96 9.54 13.39 -4.81
C ARG A 96 9.05 12.58 -6.01
N VAL A 97 8.25 11.54 -5.77
CA VAL A 97 7.86 10.57 -6.81
C VAL A 97 6.59 11.00 -7.55
N VAL A 98 5.63 11.59 -6.84
CA VAL A 98 4.36 12.00 -7.44
C VAL A 98 4.58 13.14 -8.42
N MET A 99 4.13 12.93 -9.66
CA MET A 99 4.19 13.96 -10.68
C MET A 99 3.15 15.04 -10.38
N ILE A 100 3.59 16.29 -10.23
CA ILE A 100 2.68 17.44 -10.19
C ILE A 100 2.45 17.89 -11.63
N ALA A 101 1.19 17.90 -12.06
CA ALA A 101 0.85 18.28 -13.43
C ALA A 101 1.15 19.77 -13.71
N PRO A 102 1.52 20.14 -14.96
CA PRO A 102 1.70 21.54 -15.34
C PRO A 102 0.47 22.39 -14.99
N GLY A 103 0.69 23.60 -14.48
CA GLY A 103 -0.38 24.51 -14.06
C GLY A 103 -1.00 24.21 -12.70
N SER A 104 -0.64 23.08 -12.06
CA SER A 104 -1.13 22.75 -10.71
C SER A 104 -0.34 23.48 -9.62
N GLN A 105 -1.02 23.80 -8.53
CA GLN A 105 -0.41 24.37 -7.34
C GLN A 105 0.46 23.33 -6.66
N LYS A 106 1.70 23.71 -6.33
CA LYS A 106 2.62 22.87 -5.56
C LYS A 106 2.13 22.75 -4.12
N PRO A 107 1.85 21.53 -3.61
CA PRO A 107 1.41 21.36 -2.23
C PRO A 107 2.53 21.62 -1.22
N ASP A 108 2.13 21.92 0.02
CA ASP A 108 3.02 22.09 1.16
C ASP A 108 3.37 20.75 1.84
N ALA A 109 4.27 20.78 2.81
CA ALA A 109 4.66 19.58 3.57
C ALA A 109 3.48 19.00 4.37
N ALA A 110 2.53 19.85 4.81
CA ALA A 110 1.35 19.42 5.55
C ALA A 110 0.42 18.56 4.69
N PHE A 111 0.30 18.88 3.39
CA PHE A 111 -0.42 18.05 2.43
C PHE A 111 0.19 16.66 2.32
N TRP A 112 1.50 16.58 2.07
CA TRP A 112 2.17 15.28 1.89
C TRP A 112 2.14 14.43 3.15
N ALA A 113 2.28 15.05 4.33
CA ALA A 113 2.09 14.38 5.61
C ALA A 113 0.67 13.81 5.73
N PHE A 114 -0.35 14.60 5.38
CA PHE A 114 -1.74 14.15 5.41
C PHE A 114 -2.01 12.99 4.44
N VAL A 115 -1.56 13.09 3.18
CA VAL A 115 -1.72 12.01 2.19
C VAL A 115 -1.09 10.71 2.68
N LYS A 116 0.13 10.79 3.24
CA LYS A 116 0.87 9.66 3.78
C LYS A 116 0.21 8.99 5.00
N GLU A 117 -0.66 9.70 5.71
CA GLU A 117 -1.40 9.18 6.86
C GLU A 117 -2.73 8.54 6.46
N GLN A 118 -3.36 9.03 5.39
CA GLN A 118 -4.71 8.60 4.99
C GLN A 118 -4.72 7.40 4.05
N SER A 119 -3.69 7.24 3.22
CA SER A 119 -3.79 6.30 2.11
C SER A 119 -3.45 4.87 2.52
N TYR A 120 -4.46 4.01 2.59
CA TYR A 120 -4.28 2.54 2.57
C TYR A 120 -3.52 2.06 1.31
N SER A 121 -3.36 2.92 0.29
CA SER A 121 -2.68 2.68 -0.98
C SER A 121 -1.33 3.40 -1.14
N ASP A 122 -0.74 3.91 -0.04
CA ASP A 122 0.54 4.67 0.00
C ASP A 122 1.65 4.08 -0.89
N ASP A 123 1.78 2.75 -0.94
CA ASP A 123 2.84 2.08 -1.69
C ASP A 123 2.70 2.26 -3.21
N SER A 124 1.47 2.36 -3.71
CA SER A 124 1.24 2.41 -5.16
C SER A 124 1.67 3.74 -5.79
N CYS A 125 1.51 4.86 -5.09
CA CYS A 125 2.00 6.17 -5.59
C CYS A 125 3.50 6.38 -5.40
N LEU A 126 4.19 5.47 -4.71
CA LEU A 126 5.64 5.45 -4.63
C LEU A 126 6.28 4.70 -5.80
N GLU A 127 5.47 4.01 -6.61
CA GLU A 127 5.93 3.52 -7.89
C GLU A 127 6.16 4.71 -8.84
N PRO A 128 7.33 4.77 -9.52
CA PRO A 128 7.57 5.79 -10.52
C PRO A 128 6.44 5.84 -11.56
N ASP A 129 6.04 7.05 -11.93
CA ASP A 129 4.99 7.32 -12.91
C ASP A 129 3.56 6.86 -12.56
N ALA A 130 3.32 6.25 -11.40
CA ALA A 130 2.02 5.70 -11.00
C ALA A 130 0.95 6.74 -10.67
N CYS A 131 1.35 7.92 -10.19
CA CYS A 131 0.42 8.94 -9.73
C CYS A 131 0.70 10.32 -10.30
N VAL A 132 -0.37 11.06 -10.54
CA VAL A 132 -0.34 12.46 -10.99
C VAL A 132 -1.23 13.29 -10.06
N LEU A 133 -0.68 14.38 -9.52
CA LEU A 133 -1.42 15.36 -8.75
C LEU A 133 -1.83 16.53 -9.64
N VAL A 134 -3.11 16.88 -9.62
CA VAL A 134 -3.69 17.94 -10.43
C VAL A 134 -4.54 18.88 -9.57
N SER A 135 -4.34 20.19 -9.72
CA SER A 135 -5.24 21.18 -9.10
C SER A 135 -6.48 21.39 -9.97
N GLN A 136 -7.66 21.20 -9.40
CA GLN A 136 -8.95 21.34 -10.09
C GLN A 136 -9.97 21.99 -9.15
N ASP A 137 -10.67 23.02 -9.63
CA ASP A 137 -11.82 23.59 -8.92
C ASP A 137 -13.06 22.74 -9.21
N LEU A 138 -13.32 21.78 -8.33
CA LEU A 138 -14.42 20.81 -8.50
C LEU A 138 -15.74 21.33 -7.96
N ASN A 139 -15.72 22.41 -7.16
CA ASN A 139 -16.89 22.95 -6.50
C ASN A 139 -17.30 24.35 -7.02
N GLY A 140 -16.44 25.01 -7.81
CA GLY A 140 -16.66 26.31 -8.44
C GLY A 140 -16.44 27.52 -7.53
N ASP A 141 -15.75 27.38 -6.40
CA ASP A 141 -15.48 28.46 -5.45
C ASP A 141 -14.21 29.29 -5.76
N GLY A 142 -13.49 28.94 -6.82
CA GLY A 142 -12.23 29.56 -7.22
C GLY A 142 -11.01 29.13 -6.40
N GLN A 143 -11.15 28.19 -5.47
CA GLN A 143 -10.07 27.57 -4.71
C GLN A 143 -9.91 26.11 -5.15
N PRO A 144 -8.90 25.79 -5.99
CA PRO A 144 -8.79 24.46 -6.52
C PRO A 144 -8.48 23.42 -5.44
N GLU A 145 -9.18 22.28 -5.52
CA GLU A 145 -8.82 21.06 -4.80
C GLU A 145 -7.58 20.39 -5.43
N GLN A 146 -6.89 19.59 -4.62
CA GLN A 146 -5.78 18.74 -5.04
C GLN A 146 -6.31 17.34 -5.33
N VAL A 147 -6.28 16.93 -6.60
CA VAL A 147 -6.76 15.63 -7.06
C VAL A 147 -5.58 14.72 -7.37
N LEU A 148 -5.43 13.65 -6.60
CA LEU A 148 -4.40 12.63 -6.79
C LEU A 148 -4.98 11.49 -7.61
N TYR A 149 -4.57 11.38 -8.88
CA TYR A 149 -4.90 10.27 -9.76
C TYR A 149 -3.90 9.14 -9.54
N ASN A 150 -4.41 7.94 -9.25
CA ASN A 150 -3.63 6.73 -9.05
C ASN A 150 -3.99 5.69 -10.13
N PHE A 151 -3.06 5.47 -11.06
CA PHE A 151 -3.28 4.61 -12.22
C PHE A 151 -3.03 3.12 -11.91
N ILE A 152 -2.42 2.78 -10.77
CA ILE A 152 -2.17 1.39 -10.36
C ILE A 152 -3.43 0.75 -9.80
N VAL A 153 -4.19 1.49 -8.98
CA VAL A 153 -5.45 1.00 -8.40
C VAL A 153 -6.69 1.57 -9.10
N ALA A 154 -6.50 2.35 -10.17
CA ALA A 154 -7.55 2.96 -11.00
C ALA A 154 -8.53 3.82 -10.19
N GLU A 155 -8.02 4.71 -9.35
CA GLU A 155 -8.83 5.64 -8.55
C GLU A 155 -8.25 7.06 -8.53
N SER A 156 -9.06 8.04 -8.14
CA SER A 156 -8.63 9.38 -7.80
C SER A 156 -9.13 9.78 -6.43
N GLN A 157 -8.30 10.45 -5.65
CA GLN A 157 -8.64 10.99 -4.33
C GLN A 157 -8.62 12.52 -4.40
N VAL A 158 -9.62 13.17 -3.81
CA VAL A 158 -9.77 14.63 -3.82
C VAL A 158 -9.47 15.17 -2.43
N TYR A 159 -8.58 16.14 -2.35
CA TYR A 159 -8.17 16.78 -1.11
C TYR A 159 -8.43 18.28 -1.16
N GLY A 160 -8.91 18.82 -0.06
CA GLY A 160 -9.11 20.25 0.08
C GLY A 160 -8.96 20.70 1.52
N LEU A 161 -8.75 21.99 1.70
CA LEU A 161 -8.68 22.58 3.04
C LEU A 161 -10.08 22.66 3.66
N LYS A 162 -10.15 22.43 4.96
CA LYS A 162 -11.28 22.76 5.82
C LYS A 162 -10.72 23.40 7.08
N GLU A 163 -11.06 24.67 7.31
CA GLU A 163 -10.57 25.41 8.49
C GLU A 163 -9.02 25.38 8.62
N GLY A 164 -8.32 25.48 7.48
CA GLY A 164 -6.86 25.47 7.44
C GLY A 164 -6.21 24.08 7.61
N LYS A 165 -6.98 23.00 7.67
CA LYS A 165 -6.47 21.63 7.72
C LYS A 165 -6.81 20.86 6.45
N TRP A 166 -5.88 20.03 5.98
CA TRP A 166 -6.13 19.11 4.88
C TRP A 166 -7.16 18.07 5.26
N THR A 167 -8.07 17.82 4.34
CA THR A 167 -9.12 16.81 4.46
C THR A 167 -9.29 16.10 3.12
N GLN A 168 -9.55 14.80 3.14
CA GLN A 168 -10.05 14.12 1.95
C GLN A 168 -11.53 14.49 1.79
N LYS A 169 -11.88 15.03 0.63
CA LYS A 169 -13.22 15.51 0.29
C LYS A 169 -14.04 14.45 -0.43
N ALA A 170 -13.39 13.68 -1.31
CA ALA A 170 -14.05 12.67 -2.13
C ALA A 170 -13.04 11.64 -2.65
N PHE A 171 -13.57 10.61 -3.29
CA PHE A 171 -12.82 9.71 -4.16
C PHE A 171 -13.69 9.37 -5.38
N ALA A 172 -13.06 8.95 -6.47
CA ALA A 172 -13.74 8.44 -7.66
C ALA A 172 -12.94 7.29 -8.26
N ARG A 173 -13.60 6.35 -8.93
CA ARG A 173 -12.91 5.34 -9.75
C ARG A 173 -12.60 5.94 -11.11
N LEU A 174 -11.44 5.59 -11.65
CA LEU A 174 -11.08 5.94 -13.02
C LEU A 174 -11.85 5.02 -13.98
N PRO A 175 -12.34 5.53 -15.13
CA PRO A 175 -12.94 4.68 -16.15
C PRO A 175 -11.97 3.62 -16.68
N ASP A 176 -12.50 2.49 -17.16
CA ASP A 176 -11.70 1.45 -17.78
C ASP A 176 -10.90 2.01 -18.97
N GLY A 177 -9.60 1.73 -18.98
CA GLY A 177 -8.68 2.22 -20.03
C GLY A 177 -8.29 3.70 -19.89
N PHE A 178 -8.76 4.41 -18.86
CA PHE A 178 -8.29 5.77 -18.57
C PHE A 178 -6.81 5.76 -18.14
N SER A 179 -5.98 6.49 -18.86
CA SER A 179 -4.52 6.46 -18.72
C SER A 179 -3.93 7.81 -18.35
N LYS A 180 -2.73 7.77 -17.76
CA LYS A 180 -1.91 8.97 -17.49
C LYS A 180 -1.74 9.85 -18.73
N THR A 181 -1.47 9.23 -19.88
CA THR A 181 -1.27 9.95 -21.15
C THR A 181 -2.53 10.71 -21.57
N GLN A 182 -3.72 10.10 -21.42
CA GLN A 182 -4.98 10.78 -21.72
C GLN A 182 -5.21 11.97 -20.77
N LEU A 183 -4.96 11.81 -19.47
CA LEU A 183 -5.07 12.90 -18.50
C LEU A 183 -4.13 14.06 -18.86
N LEU A 184 -2.85 13.77 -19.11
CA LEU A 184 -1.85 14.80 -19.44
C LEU A 184 -2.15 15.49 -20.77
N HIS A 185 -2.68 14.76 -21.76
CA HIS A 185 -3.14 15.34 -23.02
C HIS A 185 -4.32 16.29 -22.80
N ALA A 186 -5.30 15.90 -21.98
CA ALA A 186 -6.43 16.77 -21.64
C ALA A 186 -5.97 18.05 -20.91
N ILE A 187 -5.01 17.94 -20.00
CA ILE A 187 -4.43 19.10 -19.31
C ILE A 187 -3.73 20.04 -20.30
N ALA A 188 -2.84 19.51 -21.15
CA ALA A 188 -2.14 20.31 -22.15
C ALA A 188 -3.09 20.96 -23.17
N GLY A 189 -4.16 20.26 -23.53
CA GLY A 189 -5.20 20.74 -24.45
C GLY A 189 -6.23 21.70 -23.81
N HIS A 190 -6.15 21.98 -22.50
CA HIS A 190 -7.18 22.72 -21.75
C HIS A 190 -8.58 22.08 -21.88
N GLN A 191 -8.63 20.74 -21.87
CA GLN A 191 -9.84 19.92 -22.00
C GLN A 191 -10.18 19.18 -20.71
N LEU A 192 -9.43 19.40 -19.63
CA LEU A 192 -9.78 18.90 -18.30
C LEU A 192 -10.72 19.92 -17.63
N ASP A 193 -11.91 19.47 -17.25
CA ASP A 193 -12.96 20.31 -16.67
C ASP A 193 -13.73 19.55 -15.59
N SER A 194 -14.50 20.26 -14.78
CA SER A 194 -15.43 19.69 -13.81
C SER A 194 -16.87 19.78 -14.30
N ALA A 195 -17.70 18.80 -13.93
CA ALA A 195 -19.11 18.79 -14.27
C ALA A 195 -19.94 18.79 -12.97
N PRO A 196 -21.04 19.54 -12.90
CA PRO A 196 -21.94 19.47 -11.75
C PRO A 196 -22.55 18.07 -11.66
N LYS A 197 -22.83 17.60 -10.43
CA LYS A 197 -23.60 16.37 -10.22
C LYS A 197 -24.93 16.45 -10.98
N ALA A 198 -25.31 15.35 -11.64
CA ALA A 198 -26.58 15.25 -12.38
C ALA A 198 -27.78 15.43 -11.46
N TRP A 199 -27.74 14.80 -10.29
CA TRP A 199 -28.73 14.94 -9.23
C TRP A 199 -28.20 15.86 -8.13
N ARG A 200 -28.99 16.88 -7.79
CA ARG A 200 -28.68 17.84 -6.73
C ARG A 200 -29.19 17.34 -5.38
N ASP A 201 -28.53 17.79 -4.31
CA ASP A 201 -29.01 17.58 -2.95
C ASP A 201 -30.37 18.27 -2.73
N ILE A 202 -31.18 17.70 -1.83
CA ILE A 202 -32.49 18.23 -1.47
C ILE A 202 -32.33 19.19 -0.29
N ILE A 203 -33.05 20.32 -0.31
CA ILE A 203 -33.13 21.24 0.83
C ILE A 203 -34.52 21.17 1.45
N VAL A 204 -34.61 20.89 2.75
CA VAL A 204 -35.86 20.90 3.55
C VAL A 204 -35.67 21.84 4.73
N ASP A 205 -36.42 22.94 4.77
CA ASP A 205 -36.35 23.96 5.82
C ASP A 205 -34.91 24.46 6.13
N GLY A 206 -34.09 24.58 5.08
CA GLY A 206 -32.68 24.99 5.18
C GLY A 206 -31.71 23.87 5.57
N GLN A 207 -32.20 22.67 5.91
CA GLN A 207 -31.38 21.49 6.11
C GLN A 207 -31.10 20.79 4.77
N ARG A 208 -29.83 20.48 4.52
CA ARG A 208 -29.40 19.71 3.35
C ARG A 208 -29.58 18.22 3.60
N LEU A 209 -30.17 17.54 2.63
CA LEU A 209 -30.22 16.08 2.51
C LEU A 209 -29.35 15.68 1.32
N ASP A 210 -28.24 15.01 1.62
CA ASP A 210 -27.29 14.56 0.60
C ASP A 210 -27.93 13.49 -0.28
N VAL A 211 -27.89 13.69 -1.60
CA VAL A 211 -28.45 12.74 -2.57
C VAL A 211 -27.31 11.94 -3.18
N ASP A 212 -27.17 10.70 -2.71
CA ASP A 212 -26.32 9.69 -3.35
C ASP A 212 -27.11 9.00 -4.47
N TYR A 213 -26.45 8.75 -5.61
CA TYR A 213 -27.04 8.04 -6.74
C TYR A 213 -26.11 6.91 -7.20
N TYR A 214 -26.72 5.82 -7.65
CA TYR A 214 -26.00 4.68 -8.22
C TYR A 214 -25.54 5.02 -9.63
N ASN A 215 -24.38 4.49 -10.03
CA ASN A 215 -23.85 4.69 -11.39
C ASN A 215 -24.88 4.22 -12.43
N GLU A 216 -25.14 5.05 -13.44
CA GLU A 216 -25.80 4.67 -14.70
C GLU A 216 -24.78 4.06 -15.68
#